data_AF-A0A3P8PPU1-F1
#
_entry.id   AF-A0A3P8PPU1-F1
#
_cell.length_a   1.000
_cell.length_b   1.000
_cell.length_c   1.000
_cell.angle_alpha   90.00
_cell.angle_beta   90.00
_cell.angle_gamma   90.00
#
_symmetry.space_group_name_H-M   'P 1'
#
loop_
_entity.id
_entity.type
_entity.pdbx_description
1 polymer ?
#
loop_
_entity_poly.entity_id
_entity_poly.type
_entity_poly.pdbx_seq_one_letter_code
_entity_poly.pdbx_strand_id
1 'polypeptide(L)'
;MTSKSAKETIVAKLGFKSSSSGSKAEAELEKVKKENVHLRKKIDDLAKRHIKPPDADKSKLLERILSLETLRERNNQQLLVKEQELETLRQQLSAKGGEVVASLQAQLEQRRKEAEQRDTLFQSLSQETENLKNKLVTVSARCQTLETQVANGQAPAANLVMIQDQLKDALEKNQQWLVYDQQREAYVQSVLARTLELEQQLAQAKQQQTKQEASPEAPANLADPEKESQLKSQYDHLVSGMQKDLESQKEQVTRARQELGVHREQALKAQAELHSQREQVTRVQEEMLALQKKYDDKCSELSSLLRKYKDKCKELEEAKMDLQAERLSNRHAVCEERKVSSERADRMRVELETMDIRLEEEKKRSAELLLQVNMLQKSVLSQKEEQRRIAALEQQIQLSAKDFENEKIDRQSMQHQLHKVLKELRKARDQIAKLESAKQPNARFSEPSSYNSLEFERLTIENPLGPTSPSKVTNLLDESFLECPKCRAPYPTSRHRELLTHIDYCFA
;
A
#
# COMPACT_ATOMS: atom_id res chain seq x y z
N MET A 1 -35.16 -60.26 28.27
CA MET A 1 -36.53 -60.00 28.76
C MET A 1 -36.46 -58.99 29.90
N THR A 2 -36.45 -57.69 29.58
CA THR A 2 -36.47 -56.55 30.53
C THR A 2 -36.80 -55.27 29.73
N SER A 3 -37.16 -54.18 30.42
CA SER A 3 -37.37 -52.79 29.91
C SER A 3 -38.68 -52.41 29.20
N LYS A 4 -39.82 -53.09 29.47
CA LYS A 4 -41.16 -52.54 29.15
C LYS A 4 -41.68 -51.48 30.14
N SER A 5 -40.82 -50.98 31.05
CA SER A 5 -41.17 -50.17 32.22
C SER A 5 -40.99 -48.65 32.06
N ALA A 6 -40.82 -48.14 30.84
CA ALA A 6 -40.47 -46.74 30.58
C ALA A 6 -41.63 -45.88 30.01
N LYS A 7 -42.81 -46.46 29.75
CA LYS A 7 -43.94 -45.74 29.13
C LYS A 7 -45.02 -45.24 30.09
N GLU A 8 -45.09 -45.75 31.32
CA GLU A 8 -46.17 -45.39 32.27
C GLU A 8 -45.78 -44.24 33.21
N THR A 9 -44.49 -44.04 33.49
CA THR A 9 -43.99 -43.00 34.42
C THR A 9 -44.12 -41.56 33.90
N ILE A 10 -44.35 -41.35 32.59
CA ILE A 10 -44.49 -40.00 32.01
C ILE A 10 -45.95 -39.50 32.05
N VAL A 11 -46.93 -40.41 32.03
CA VAL A 11 -48.36 -40.04 32.04
C VAL A 11 -48.80 -39.46 33.38
N ALA A 12 -48.15 -39.84 34.49
CA ALA A 12 -48.42 -39.30 35.82
C ALA A 12 -47.93 -37.85 36.06
N LYS A 13 -47.09 -37.29 35.17
CA LYS A 13 -46.59 -35.90 35.28
C LYS A 13 -47.41 -34.87 34.48
N LEU A 14 -48.45 -35.30 33.77
CA LEU A 14 -49.26 -34.45 32.89
C LEU A 14 -50.72 -34.26 33.36
N GLY A 15 -50.95 -34.16 34.68
CA GLY A 15 -52.00 -33.30 35.26
C GLY A 15 -53.48 -33.51 34.91
N PHE A 16 -53.86 -34.49 34.08
CA PHE A 16 -55.25 -34.71 33.64
C PHE A 16 -56.12 -35.38 34.71
N LYS A 17 -56.40 -34.64 35.80
CA LYS A 17 -57.58 -34.89 36.63
C LYS A 17 -58.79 -34.32 35.91
N SER A 18 -59.51 -35.20 35.22
CA SER A 18 -60.77 -34.85 34.54
C SER A 18 -61.85 -34.59 35.59
N SER A 19 -62.23 -33.32 35.77
CA SER A 19 -63.30 -32.91 36.68
C SER A 19 -64.10 -31.74 36.11
N SER A 20 -65.35 -32.03 35.74
CA SER A 20 -66.52 -31.13 35.70
C SER A 20 -66.45 -29.77 34.98
N SER A 21 -65.44 -29.51 34.13
CA SER A 21 -65.33 -28.25 33.38
C SER A 21 -66.19 -28.16 32.11
N GLY A 22 -66.72 -29.29 31.61
CA GLY A 22 -67.45 -29.36 30.34
C GLY A 22 -68.59 -28.34 30.21
N SER A 23 -69.53 -28.33 31.16
CA SER A 23 -70.67 -27.40 31.14
C SER A 23 -70.27 -25.93 31.25
N LYS A 24 -69.14 -25.62 31.90
CA LYS A 24 -68.64 -24.24 32.02
C LYS A 24 -67.93 -23.78 30.74
N ALA A 25 -67.13 -24.65 30.13
CA ALA A 25 -66.50 -24.40 28.83
C ALA A 25 -67.54 -24.31 27.70
N GLU A 26 -68.59 -25.12 27.75
CA GLU A 26 -69.71 -25.11 26.80
C GLU A 26 -70.59 -23.86 26.96
N ALA A 27 -70.85 -23.42 28.20
CA ALA A 27 -71.51 -22.15 28.47
C ALA A 27 -70.69 -20.92 28.03
N GLU A 28 -69.37 -20.94 28.25
CA GLU A 28 -68.43 -19.92 27.73
C GLU A 28 -68.41 -19.93 26.19
N LEU A 29 -68.41 -21.11 25.55
CA LEU A 29 -68.45 -21.24 24.10
C LEU A 29 -69.77 -20.71 23.52
N GLU A 30 -70.92 -21.00 24.14
CA GLU A 30 -72.22 -20.43 23.76
C GLU A 30 -72.31 -18.93 24.00
N LYS A 31 -71.68 -18.42 25.06
CA LYS A 31 -71.53 -16.97 25.30
C LYS A 31 -70.69 -16.32 24.20
N VAL A 32 -69.52 -16.89 23.87
CA VAL A 32 -68.66 -16.41 22.79
C VAL A 32 -69.35 -16.50 21.42
N LYS A 33 -70.15 -17.54 21.15
CA LYS A 33 -70.99 -17.61 19.93
C LYS A 33 -72.04 -16.49 19.90
N LYS A 34 -72.76 -16.25 21.00
CA LYS A 34 -73.76 -15.16 21.10
C LYS A 34 -73.11 -13.79 20.96
N GLU A 35 -71.93 -13.59 21.53
CA GLU A 35 -71.12 -12.38 21.35
C GLU A 35 -70.63 -12.25 19.90
N ASN A 36 -70.19 -13.34 19.25
CA ASN A 36 -69.83 -13.34 17.82
C ASN A 36 -71.03 -12.98 16.93
N VAL A 37 -72.21 -13.55 17.21
CA VAL A 37 -73.46 -13.22 16.50
C VAL A 37 -73.83 -11.76 16.73
N HIS A 38 -73.72 -11.24 17.95
CA HIS A 38 -73.98 -9.82 18.26
C HIS A 38 -72.98 -8.86 17.62
N LEU A 39 -71.70 -9.23 17.58
CA LEU A 39 -70.65 -8.48 16.90
C LEU A 39 -70.85 -8.49 15.37
N ARG A 40 -71.19 -9.64 14.78
CA ARG A 40 -71.60 -9.74 13.38
C ARG A 40 -72.82 -8.87 13.08
N LYS A 41 -73.85 -8.92 13.94
CA LYS A 41 -75.04 -8.05 13.81
C LYS A 41 -74.68 -6.56 13.91
N LYS A 42 -73.78 -6.18 14.82
CA LYS A 42 -73.24 -4.81 14.91
C LYS A 42 -72.43 -4.41 13.67
N ILE A 43 -71.64 -5.32 13.10
CA ILE A 43 -70.90 -5.08 11.84
C ILE A 43 -71.89 -4.92 10.68
N ASP A 44 -72.90 -5.78 10.57
CA ASP A 44 -73.97 -5.66 9.57
C ASP A 44 -74.78 -4.37 9.75
N ASP A 45 -75.08 -3.96 10.98
CA ASP A 45 -75.79 -2.70 11.27
C ASP A 45 -74.90 -1.47 11.02
N LEU A 46 -73.57 -1.58 11.20
CA LEU A 46 -72.60 -0.55 10.80
C LEU A 46 -72.40 -0.48 9.28
N ALA A 47 -72.56 -1.60 8.56
CA ALA A 47 -72.55 -1.64 7.10
C ALA A 47 -73.88 -1.17 6.47
N LYS A 48 -75.02 -1.42 7.13
CA LYS A 48 -76.36 -0.95 6.73
C LYS A 48 -76.61 0.51 7.07
N ARG A 49 -76.02 1.03 8.15
CA ARG A 49 -75.85 2.48 8.30
C ARG A 49 -75.02 2.94 7.12
N HIS A 50 -75.62 3.74 6.25
CA HIS A 50 -74.94 4.35 5.11
C HIS A 50 -73.65 5.05 5.56
N ILE A 51 -72.52 4.34 5.48
CA ILE A 51 -71.25 4.96 5.17
C ILE A 51 -71.52 5.59 3.80
N LYS A 52 -71.67 6.92 3.77
CA LYS A 52 -71.74 7.65 2.50
C LYS A 52 -70.59 7.11 1.64
N PRO A 53 -70.83 6.81 0.34
CA PRO A 53 -69.74 6.43 -0.56
C PRO A 53 -68.58 7.39 -0.30
N PRO A 54 -67.37 6.91 0.00
CA PRO A 54 -66.26 7.78 0.32
C PRO A 54 -66.17 8.83 -0.78
N ASP A 55 -66.33 10.09 -0.38
CA ASP A 55 -66.32 11.25 -1.26
C ASP A 55 -65.22 11.08 -2.30
N ALA A 56 -65.46 11.41 -3.56
CA ALA A 56 -64.61 10.93 -4.66
C ALA A 56 -63.12 11.25 -4.43
N ASP A 57 -62.84 12.37 -3.77
CA ASP A 57 -61.50 12.80 -3.40
C ASP A 57 -60.91 12.06 -2.19
N LYS A 58 -61.73 11.58 -1.24
CA LYS A 58 -61.30 10.63 -0.19
C LYS A 58 -60.93 9.27 -0.77
N SER A 59 -61.68 8.79 -1.77
CA SER A 59 -61.36 7.54 -2.49
C SER A 59 -60.02 7.67 -3.22
N LYS A 60 -59.83 8.73 -4.01
CA LYS A 60 -58.54 9.04 -4.68
C LYS A 60 -57.39 9.20 -3.68
N LEU A 61 -57.62 9.82 -2.53
CA LEU A 61 -56.60 9.98 -1.50
C LEU A 61 -56.18 8.62 -0.90
N LEU A 62 -57.13 7.73 -0.63
CA LEU A 62 -56.83 6.38 -0.15
C LEU A 62 -56.06 5.54 -1.20
N GLU A 63 -56.46 5.61 -2.47
CA GLU A 63 -55.72 4.98 -3.57
C GLU A 63 -54.30 5.56 -3.68
N ARG A 64 -54.15 6.89 -3.54
CA ARG A 64 -52.83 7.53 -3.55
C ARG A 64 -51.97 7.08 -2.39
N ILE A 65 -52.52 7.02 -1.17
CA ILE A 65 -51.82 6.51 0.03
C ILE A 65 -51.38 5.06 -0.20
N LEU A 66 -52.27 4.17 -0.65
CA LEU A 66 -51.94 2.77 -0.96
C LEU A 66 -50.84 2.66 -2.02
N SER A 67 -50.87 3.49 -3.07
CA SER A 67 -49.83 3.50 -4.11
C SER A 67 -48.46 3.94 -3.57
N LEU A 68 -48.44 4.90 -2.64
CA LEU A 68 -47.23 5.42 -2.01
C LEU A 68 -46.67 4.43 -0.96
N GLU A 69 -47.53 3.82 -0.16
CA GLU A 69 -47.13 2.78 0.81
C GLU A 69 -46.54 1.57 0.09
N THR A 70 -47.16 1.13 -1.02
CA THR A 70 -46.64 0.03 -1.85
C THR A 70 -45.30 0.39 -2.50
N LEU A 71 -45.11 1.64 -2.95
CA LEU A 71 -43.83 2.10 -3.50
C LEU A 71 -42.75 2.20 -2.42
N ARG A 72 -43.09 2.74 -1.25
CA ARG A 72 -42.22 2.80 -0.07
C ARG A 72 -41.75 1.41 0.36
N GLU A 73 -42.66 0.45 0.42
CA GLU A 73 -42.34 -0.93 0.77
C GLU A 73 -41.41 -1.58 -0.26
N ARG A 74 -41.66 -1.41 -1.57
CA ARG A 74 -40.74 -1.86 -2.61
C ARG A 74 -39.35 -1.21 -2.51
N ASN A 75 -39.30 0.10 -2.24
CA ASN A 75 -38.05 0.82 -2.07
C ASN A 75 -37.27 0.33 -0.84
N ASN A 76 -37.94 0.08 0.29
CA ASN A 76 -37.33 -0.49 1.49
C ASN A 76 -36.78 -1.90 1.23
N GLN A 77 -37.52 -2.75 0.51
CA GLN A 77 -37.05 -4.09 0.13
C GLN A 77 -35.81 -4.02 -0.78
N GLN A 78 -35.78 -3.09 -1.74
CA GLN A 78 -34.61 -2.86 -2.59
C GLN A 78 -33.41 -2.33 -1.78
N LEU A 79 -33.62 -1.43 -0.82
CA LEU A 79 -32.57 -0.95 0.08
C LEU A 79 -32.00 -2.09 0.92
N LEU A 80 -32.84 -2.94 1.51
CA LEU A 80 -32.39 -4.09 2.30
C LEU A 80 -31.54 -5.07 1.48
N VAL A 81 -31.94 -5.35 0.23
CA VAL A 81 -31.12 -6.17 -0.70
C VAL A 81 -29.78 -5.49 -1.00
N LYS A 82 -29.77 -4.18 -1.23
CA LYS A 82 -28.53 -3.42 -1.47
C LYS A 82 -27.62 -3.34 -0.24
N GLU A 83 -28.18 -3.27 0.96
CA GLU A 83 -27.41 -3.37 2.21
C GLU A 83 -26.76 -4.74 2.37
N GLN A 84 -27.47 -5.83 2.06
CA GLN A 84 -26.91 -7.19 2.06
C GLN A 84 -25.82 -7.38 0.99
N GLU A 85 -26.03 -6.87 -0.22
CA GLU A 85 -25.00 -6.85 -1.27
C GLU A 85 -23.73 -6.10 -0.80
N LEU A 86 -23.89 -4.89 -0.24
CA LEU A 86 -22.76 -4.11 0.29
C LEU A 86 -22.03 -4.85 1.41
N GLU A 87 -22.75 -5.53 2.30
CA GLU A 87 -22.16 -6.25 3.42
C GLU A 87 -21.38 -7.50 2.96
N THR A 88 -21.91 -8.26 2.00
CA THR A 88 -21.16 -9.38 1.39
C THR A 88 -19.91 -8.89 0.64
N LEU A 89 -19.98 -7.76 -0.05
CA LEU A 89 -18.81 -7.15 -0.69
C LEU A 89 -17.76 -6.68 0.32
N ARG A 90 -18.15 -6.08 1.44
CA ARG A 90 -17.23 -5.72 2.54
C ARG A 90 -16.53 -6.95 3.12
N GLN A 91 -17.27 -8.03 3.37
CA GLN A 91 -16.72 -9.27 3.89
C GLN A 91 -15.73 -9.92 2.91
N GLN A 92 -16.05 -9.93 1.60
CA GLN A 92 -15.12 -10.40 0.57
C GLN A 92 -13.87 -9.53 0.45
N LEU A 93 -14.01 -8.20 0.54
CA LEU A 93 -12.87 -7.27 0.51
C LEU A 93 -11.98 -7.45 1.74
N SER A 94 -12.57 -7.64 2.92
CA SER A 94 -11.87 -7.92 4.17
C SER A 94 -11.11 -9.25 4.12
N ALA A 95 -11.75 -10.32 3.65
CA ALA A 95 -11.13 -11.64 3.52
C ALA A 95 -9.96 -11.62 2.52
N LYS A 96 -10.19 -11.15 1.28
CA LYS A 96 -9.14 -11.05 0.24
C LYS A 96 -8.02 -10.08 0.64
N GLY A 97 -8.38 -8.96 1.26
CA GLY A 97 -7.41 -8.00 1.81
C GLY A 97 -6.56 -8.62 2.90
N GLY A 98 -7.16 -9.38 3.82
CA GLY A 98 -6.46 -10.11 4.87
C GLY A 98 -5.50 -11.16 4.33
N GLU A 99 -5.92 -11.96 3.34
CA GLU A 99 -5.06 -12.94 2.66
C GLU A 99 -3.87 -12.30 1.96
N VAL A 100 -4.09 -11.20 1.22
CA VAL A 100 -3.01 -10.46 0.54
C VAL A 100 -2.04 -9.84 1.56
N VAL A 101 -2.54 -9.22 2.63
CA VAL A 101 -1.71 -8.63 3.69
C VAL A 101 -0.90 -9.73 4.40
N ALA A 102 -1.50 -10.86 4.75
CA ALA A 102 -0.81 -11.98 5.38
C ALA A 102 0.28 -12.58 4.46
N SER A 103 -0.01 -12.73 3.17
CA SER A 103 0.95 -13.19 2.16
C SER A 103 2.14 -12.24 2.02
N LEU A 104 1.89 -10.92 1.90
CA LEU A 104 2.94 -9.91 1.81
C LEU A 104 3.77 -9.84 3.11
N GLN A 105 3.13 -9.96 4.28
CA GLN A 105 3.82 -9.97 5.56
C GLN A 105 4.71 -11.22 5.71
N ALA A 106 4.24 -12.40 5.27
CA ALA A 106 5.05 -13.61 5.23
C ALA A 106 6.23 -13.50 4.26
N GLN A 107 6.04 -12.89 3.08
CA GLN A 107 7.12 -12.62 2.12
C GLN A 107 8.17 -11.66 2.69
N LEU A 108 7.76 -10.59 3.38
CA LEU A 108 8.69 -9.67 4.03
C LEU A 108 9.49 -10.35 5.15
N GLU A 109 8.86 -11.20 5.95
CA GLU A 109 9.53 -11.97 7.00
C GLU A 109 10.56 -12.96 6.42
N GLN A 110 10.19 -13.64 5.33
CA GLN A 110 11.08 -14.53 4.59
C GLN A 110 12.28 -13.76 4.00
N ARG A 111 12.04 -12.60 3.38
CA ARG A 111 13.12 -11.74 2.84
C ARG A 111 14.05 -11.20 3.92
N ARG A 112 13.54 -10.93 5.13
CA ARG A 112 14.38 -10.54 6.28
C ARG A 112 15.31 -11.69 6.70
N LYS A 113 14.77 -12.90 6.88
CA LYS A 113 15.56 -14.09 7.23
C LYS A 113 16.61 -14.43 6.17
N GLU A 114 16.28 -14.30 4.89
CA GLU A 114 17.24 -14.44 3.80
C GLU A 114 18.35 -13.38 3.82
N ALA A 115 18.07 -12.16 4.27
CA ALA A 115 19.08 -11.12 4.44
C ALA A 115 20.01 -11.45 5.62
N GLU A 116 19.46 -11.82 6.78
CA GLU A 116 20.22 -12.25 7.97
C GLU A 116 21.13 -13.45 7.66
N GLN A 117 20.66 -14.41 6.86
CA GLN A 117 21.46 -15.54 6.36
C GLN A 117 22.58 -15.11 5.41
N ARG A 118 22.34 -14.13 4.53
CA ARG A 118 23.41 -13.57 3.68
C ARG A 118 24.45 -12.82 4.51
N ASP A 119 24.02 -12.01 5.47
CA ASP A 119 24.92 -11.20 6.30
C ASP A 119 25.83 -12.08 7.18
N THR A 120 25.30 -13.16 7.76
CA THR A 120 26.11 -14.15 8.50
C THR A 120 27.11 -14.89 7.60
N LEU A 121 26.73 -15.24 6.37
CA LEU A 121 27.68 -15.79 5.37
C LEU A 121 28.76 -14.77 4.98
N PHE A 122 28.40 -13.49 4.77
CA PHE A 122 29.36 -12.42 4.48
C PHE A 122 30.34 -12.20 5.64
N GLN A 123 29.88 -12.23 6.90
CA GLN A 123 30.75 -12.15 8.07
C GLN A 123 31.76 -13.31 8.11
N SER A 124 31.30 -14.55 7.87
CA SER A 124 32.19 -15.73 7.82
C SER A 124 33.23 -15.62 6.70
N LEU A 125 32.81 -15.27 5.48
CA LEU A 125 33.71 -15.09 4.34
C LEU A 125 34.70 -13.94 4.55
N SER A 126 34.29 -12.85 5.21
CA SER A 126 35.17 -11.75 5.58
C SER A 126 36.25 -12.21 6.57
N GLN A 127 35.85 -12.97 7.61
CA GLN A 127 36.79 -13.52 8.59
C GLN A 127 37.77 -14.52 7.95
N GLU A 128 37.30 -15.40 7.06
CA GLU A 128 38.16 -16.31 6.29
C GLU A 128 39.13 -15.55 5.40
N THR A 129 38.67 -14.50 4.71
CA THR A 129 39.50 -13.63 3.87
C THR A 129 40.59 -12.96 4.69
N GLU A 130 40.28 -12.45 5.89
CA GLU A 130 41.27 -11.82 6.77
C GLU A 130 42.27 -12.85 7.32
N ASN A 131 41.79 -14.04 7.70
CA ASN A 131 42.65 -15.16 8.09
C ASN A 131 43.62 -15.57 6.97
N LEU A 132 43.18 -15.54 5.70
CA LEU A 132 44.02 -15.81 4.54
C LEU A 132 45.03 -14.68 4.27
N LYS A 133 44.66 -13.41 4.42
CA LYS A 133 45.61 -12.28 4.37
C LYS A 133 46.71 -12.44 5.42
N ASN A 134 46.35 -12.74 6.66
CA ASN A 134 47.31 -12.92 7.75
C ASN A 134 48.29 -14.08 7.47
N LYS A 135 47.80 -15.21 6.95
CA LYS A 135 48.64 -16.32 6.48
C LYS A 135 49.56 -15.90 5.33
N LEU A 136 49.04 -15.14 4.35
CA LEU A 136 49.84 -14.64 3.22
C LEU A 136 50.95 -13.70 3.71
N VAL A 137 50.67 -12.78 4.63
CA VAL A 137 51.69 -11.90 5.25
C VAL A 137 52.78 -12.73 5.95
N THR A 138 52.40 -13.76 6.71
CA THR A 138 53.38 -14.67 7.34
C THR A 138 54.25 -15.41 6.32
N VAL A 139 53.66 -15.92 5.23
CA VAL A 139 54.41 -16.59 4.16
C VAL A 139 55.33 -15.61 3.44
N SER A 140 54.85 -14.41 3.09
CA SER A 140 55.66 -13.37 2.45
C SER A 140 56.85 -12.94 3.30
N ALA A 141 56.67 -12.76 4.61
CA ALA A 141 57.76 -12.45 5.53
C ALA A 141 58.79 -13.61 5.61
N ARG A 142 58.34 -14.87 5.56
CA ARG A 142 59.23 -16.03 5.50
C ARG A 142 60.00 -16.11 4.18
N CYS A 143 59.35 -15.81 3.04
CA CYS A 143 60.03 -15.73 1.74
C CYS A 143 61.10 -14.64 1.74
N GLN A 144 60.79 -13.42 2.20
CA GLN A 144 61.77 -12.33 2.34
C GLN A 144 62.94 -12.69 3.27
N THR A 145 62.68 -13.47 4.33
CA THR A 145 63.72 -13.98 5.24
C THR A 145 64.64 -14.98 4.54
N LEU A 146 64.09 -15.86 3.70
CA LEU A 146 64.88 -16.82 2.90
C LEU A 146 65.67 -16.10 1.79
N GLU A 147 65.06 -15.14 1.11
CA GLU A 147 65.72 -14.30 0.09
C GLU A 147 66.89 -13.51 0.70
N THR A 148 66.72 -12.92 1.87
CA THR A 148 67.81 -12.23 2.58
C THR A 148 68.89 -13.17 3.12
N GLN A 149 68.56 -14.41 3.52
CA GLN A 149 69.56 -15.43 3.86
C GLN A 149 70.40 -15.86 2.64
N VAL A 150 69.77 -15.99 1.46
CA VAL A 150 70.45 -16.27 0.20
C VAL A 150 71.32 -15.08 -0.23
N ALA A 151 70.79 -13.86 -0.17
CA ALA A 151 71.52 -12.64 -0.53
C ALA A 151 72.71 -12.35 0.40
N ASN A 152 72.58 -12.63 1.70
CA ASN A 152 73.66 -12.48 2.69
C ASN A 152 74.63 -13.67 2.72
N GLY A 153 74.55 -14.60 1.76
CA GLY A 153 75.57 -15.64 1.54
C GLY A 153 75.64 -16.76 2.60
N GLN A 154 74.60 -16.94 3.42
CA GLN A 154 74.62 -17.93 4.49
C GLN A 154 74.41 -19.38 4.00
N ALA A 155 75.53 -19.98 3.55
CA ALA A 155 75.88 -21.40 3.54
C ALA A 155 75.69 -22.31 2.29
N PRO A 156 74.81 -22.07 1.29
CA PRO A 156 74.84 -22.88 0.06
C PRO A 156 75.99 -22.52 -0.87
N ALA A 157 76.18 -21.22 -1.16
CA ALA A 157 77.03 -20.76 -2.25
C ALA A 157 78.53 -21.06 -2.03
N ALA A 158 79.06 -20.84 -0.82
CA ALA A 158 80.47 -21.11 -0.51
C ALA A 158 80.82 -22.60 -0.64
N ASN A 159 79.93 -23.49 -0.16
CA ASN A 159 80.10 -24.93 -0.33
C ASN A 159 80.01 -25.35 -1.80
N LEU A 160 79.10 -24.74 -2.58
CA LEU A 160 78.98 -25.01 -4.01
C LEU A 160 80.26 -24.65 -4.79
N VAL A 161 80.86 -23.49 -4.48
CA VAL A 161 82.13 -23.04 -5.09
C VAL A 161 83.28 -23.97 -4.70
N MET A 162 83.39 -24.34 -3.41
CA MET A 162 84.42 -25.30 -2.97
C MET A 162 84.32 -26.66 -3.67
N ILE A 163 83.10 -27.21 -3.83
CA ILE A 163 82.87 -28.47 -4.55
C ILE A 163 83.20 -28.30 -6.04
N GLN A 164 82.89 -27.15 -6.63
CA GLN A 164 83.19 -26.85 -8.04
C GLN A 164 84.70 -26.77 -8.30
N ASP A 165 85.48 -26.20 -7.39
CA ASP A 165 86.94 -26.12 -7.52
C ASP A 165 87.62 -27.47 -7.23
N GLN A 166 87.11 -28.26 -6.26
CA GLN A 166 87.54 -29.65 -6.06
C GLN A 166 87.29 -30.52 -7.30
N LEU A 167 86.16 -30.31 -7.99
CA LEU A 167 85.86 -31.03 -9.24
C LEU A 167 86.82 -30.65 -10.37
N LYS A 168 87.22 -29.38 -10.50
CA LYS A 168 88.22 -28.95 -11.50
C LYS A 168 89.59 -29.58 -11.24
N ASP A 169 90.07 -29.53 -10.00
CA ASP A 169 91.36 -30.13 -9.61
C ASP A 169 91.38 -31.65 -9.84
N ALA A 170 90.28 -32.35 -9.54
CA ALA A 170 90.13 -33.78 -9.84
C ALA A 170 90.15 -34.07 -11.36
N LEU A 171 89.50 -33.24 -12.18
CA LEU A 171 89.52 -33.37 -13.64
C LEU A 171 90.90 -33.10 -14.23
N GLU A 172 91.61 -32.07 -13.75
CA GLU A 172 92.96 -31.76 -14.20
C GLU A 172 93.96 -32.88 -13.84
N LYS A 173 93.87 -33.45 -12.64
CA LYS A 173 94.66 -34.62 -12.24
C LYS A 173 94.35 -35.84 -13.09
N ASN A 174 93.08 -36.10 -13.42
CA ASN A 174 92.72 -37.19 -14.35
C ASN A 174 93.32 -36.97 -15.76
N GLN A 175 93.34 -35.74 -16.25
CA GLN A 175 94.00 -35.40 -17.52
C GLN A 175 95.51 -35.69 -17.47
N GLN A 176 96.18 -35.34 -16.38
CA GLN A 176 97.61 -35.61 -16.17
C GLN A 176 97.91 -37.12 -16.09
N TRP A 177 97.08 -37.89 -15.37
CA TRP A 177 97.19 -39.35 -15.30
C TRP A 177 97.03 -40.02 -16.67
N LEU A 178 96.09 -39.56 -17.50
CA LEU A 178 95.89 -40.07 -18.86
C LEU A 178 97.14 -39.86 -19.74
N VAL A 179 97.78 -38.68 -19.66
CA VAL A 179 99.01 -38.39 -20.40
C VAL A 179 100.18 -39.26 -19.90
N TYR A 180 100.29 -39.45 -18.58
CA TYR A 180 101.30 -40.34 -18.00
C TYR A 180 101.12 -41.80 -18.44
N ASP A 181 99.87 -42.28 -18.47
CA ASP A 181 99.52 -43.63 -18.90
C ASP A 181 99.92 -43.87 -20.36
N GLN A 182 99.56 -42.95 -21.26
CA GLN A 182 99.96 -42.96 -22.68
C GLN A 182 101.49 -42.95 -22.87
N GLN A 183 102.23 -42.15 -22.08
CA GLN A 183 103.69 -42.14 -22.11
C GLN A 183 104.29 -43.47 -21.63
N ARG A 184 103.71 -44.08 -20.59
CA ARG A 184 104.12 -45.40 -20.09
C ARG A 184 103.86 -46.49 -21.14
N GLU A 185 102.71 -46.46 -21.80
CA GLU A 185 102.38 -47.40 -22.88
C GLU A 185 103.34 -47.26 -24.06
N ALA A 186 103.62 -46.04 -24.53
CA ALA A 186 104.57 -45.79 -25.61
C ALA A 186 106.00 -46.27 -25.25
N TYR A 187 106.43 -46.03 -24.00
CA TYR A 187 107.70 -46.56 -23.50
C TYR A 187 107.74 -48.09 -23.53
N VAL A 188 106.73 -48.77 -22.98
CA VAL A 188 106.63 -50.24 -22.99
C VAL A 188 106.62 -50.79 -24.42
N GLN A 189 105.88 -50.17 -25.34
CA GLN A 189 105.89 -50.54 -26.76
C GLN A 189 107.28 -50.41 -27.39
N SER A 190 108.02 -49.33 -27.09
CA SER A 190 109.40 -49.15 -27.59
C SER A 190 110.38 -50.20 -27.03
N VAL A 191 110.22 -50.58 -25.76
CA VAL A 191 111.04 -51.65 -25.15
C VAL A 191 110.72 -53.00 -25.81
N LEU A 192 109.45 -53.33 -26.02
CA LEU A 192 109.03 -54.55 -26.71
C LEU A 192 109.57 -54.61 -28.15
N ALA A 193 109.47 -53.52 -28.91
CA ALA A 193 110.03 -53.42 -30.25
C ALA A 193 111.55 -53.64 -30.24
N ARG A 194 112.27 -53.05 -29.29
CA ARG A 194 113.72 -53.23 -29.15
C ARG A 194 114.11 -54.66 -28.76
N THR A 195 113.34 -55.32 -27.91
CA THR A 195 113.55 -56.74 -27.58
C THR A 195 113.40 -57.61 -28.83
N LEU A 196 112.36 -57.39 -29.64
CA LEU A 196 112.14 -58.13 -30.89
C LEU A 196 113.26 -57.90 -31.92
N GLU A 197 113.78 -56.68 -32.06
CA GLU A 197 114.96 -56.40 -32.89
C GLU A 197 116.18 -57.22 -32.45
N LEU A 198 116.45 -57.27 -31.14
CA LEU A 198 117.59 -57.98 -30.57
C LEU A 198 117.44 -59.50 -30.70
N GLU A 199 116.23 -60.03 -30.50
CA GLU A 199 115.91 -61.45 -30.74
C GLU A 199 116.14 -61.83 -32.20
N GLN A 200 115.74 -60.97 -33.15
CA GLN A 200 115.96 -61.20 -34.58
C GLN A 200 117.45 -61.16 -34.96
N GLN A 201 118.23 -60.22 -34.40
CA GLN A 201 119.68 -60.17 -34.59
C GLN A 201 120.37 -61.43 -34.03
N LEU A 202 119.94 -61.91 -32.86
CA LEU A 202 120.48 -63.11 -32.21
C LEU A 202 120.14 -64.38 -33.01
N ALA A 203 118.94 -64.45 -33.60
CA ALA A 203 118.56 -65.52 -34.52
C ALA A 203 119.42 -65.54 -35.80
N GLN A 204 119.70 -64.37 -36.38
CA GLN A 204 120.59 -64.23 -37.56
C GLN A 204 122.04 -64.64 -37.23
N ALA A 205 122.56 -64.23 -36.07
CA ALA A 205 123.90 -64.60 -35.61
C ALA A 205 124.05 -66.13 -35.45
N LYS A 206 123.08 -66.80 -34.83
CA LYS A 206 123.05 -68.28 -34.73
C LYS A 206 123.06 -68.97 -36.10
N GLN A 207 122.40 -68.38 -37.09
CA GLN A 207 122.31 -68.93 -38.45
C GLN A 207 123.60 -68.73 -39.28
N GLN A 208 124.38 -67.69 -38.98
CA GLN A 208 125.74 -67.51 -39.51
C GLN A 208 126.71 -68.53 -38.90
N GLN A 209 126.58 -68.78 -37.60
CA GLN A 209 127.41 -69.74 -36.86
C GLN A 209 127.20 -71.21 -37.32
N THR A 210 126.08 -71.54 -37.99
CA THR A 210 125.83 -72.89 -38.52
C THR A 210 126.46 -73.18 -39.90
N LYS A 211 127.24 -72.25 -40.47
CA LYS A 211 127.82 -72.37 -41.82
C LYS A 211 129.35 -72.52 -41.89
N GLN A 212 130.05 -72.50 -40.75
CA GLN A 212 131.49 -72.70 -40.68
C GLN A 212 131.84 -73.53 -39.43
N GLU A 213 131.89 -74.86 -39.58
CA GLU A 213 132.84 -75.77 -38.89
C GLU A 213 132.53 -77.24 -39.22
N ALA A 214 133.49 -77.94 -39.85
CA ALA A 214 133.44 -79.38 -40.07
C ALA A 214 134.85 -79.99 -40.31
N SER A 215 135.62 -80.16 -39.23
CA SER A 215 136.80 -81.08 -39.12
C SER A 215 138.05 -80.73 -39.95
N PRO A 216 139.25 -81.34 -39.72
CA PRO A 216 139.79 -82.07 -38.54
C PRO A 216 140.99 -81.30 -37.89
N GLU A 217 141.69 -81.69 -36.80
CA GLU A 217 141.62 -82.85 -35.88
C GLU A 217 142.24 -82.56 -34.45
N ALA A 218 142.76 -83.61 -33.81
CA ALA A 218 143.38 -83.80 -32.48
C ALA A 218 144.86 -83.28 -32.36
N PRO A 219 145.57 -83.39 -31.19
CA PRO A 219 145.22 -84.18 -30.00
C PRO A 219 145.51 -83.59 -28.59
N ALA A 220 145.15 -84.42 -27.61
CA ALA A 220 145.79 -84.60 -26.30
C ALA A 220 145.34 -83.75 -25.09
N ASN A 221 144.80 -84.50 -24.12
CA ASN A 221 145.19 -84.52 -22.70
C ASN A 221 144.31 -83.88 -21.62
N LEU A 222 143.96 -84.80 -20.70
CA LEU A 222 143.75 -84.68 -19.26
C LEU A 222 142.39 -84.18 -18.76
N ALA A 223 141.89 -84.94 -17.79
CA ALA A 223 140.60 -84.76 -17.14
C ALA A 223 140.68 -83.67 -16.07
N ASP A 224 139.58 -82.95 -15.88
CA ASP A 224 139.38 -82.12 -14.69
C ASP A 224 137.88 -82.07 -14.31
N PRO A 225 137.47 -82.42 -13.08
CA PRO A 225 136.05 -82.51 -12.71
C PRO A 225 135.27 -81.18 -12.66
N GLU A 226 135.92 -80.03 -12.87
CA GLU A 226 135.32 -78.71 -12.61
C GLU A 226 134.40 -78.20 -13.74
N LYS A 227 134.64 -78.59 -15.00
CA LYS A 227 133.90 -78.03 -16.15
C LYS A 227 132.46 -78.53 -16.28
N GLU A 228 132.19 -79.78 -15.89
CA GLU A 228 130.82 -80.31 -15.87
C GLU A 228 129.98 -79.63 -14.77
N SER A 229 130.61 -79.32 -13.63
CA SER A 229 130.00 -78.51 -12.56
C SER A 229 129.67 -77.09 -13.03
N GLN A 230 130.58 -76.43 -13.77
CA GLN A 230 130.31 -75.11 -14.35
C GLN A 230 129.17 -75.10 -15.36
N LEU A 231 129.10 -76.07 -16.28
CA LEU A 231 128.03 -76.12 -17.29
C LEU A 231 126.67 -76.39 -16.64
N LYS A 232 126.63 -77.29 -15.65
CA LYS A 232 125.41 -77.59 -14.88
C LYS A 232 124.93 -76.38 -14.09
N SER A 233 125.86 -75.67 -13.42
CA SER A 233 125.60 -74.40 -12.74
C SER A 233 125.03 -73.32 -13.67
N GLN A 234 125.49 -73.21 -14.92
CA GLN A 234 124.93 -72.27 -15.90
C GLN A 234 123.48 -72.61 -16.28
N TYR A 235 123.15 -73.88 -16.50
CA TYR A 235 121.77 -74.31 -16.76
C TYR A 235 120.86 -74.14 -15.53
N ASP A 236 121.34 -74.51 -14.34
CA ASP A 236 120.59 -74.35 -13.09
C ASP A 236 120.31 -72.85 -12.80
N HIS A 237 121.26 -71.96 -13.09
CA HIS A 237 121.06 -70.51 -12.98
C HIS A 237 120.03 -69.99 -14.00
N LEU A 238 120.03 -70.49 -15.24
CA LEU A 238 119.05 -70.08 -16.25
C LEU A 238 117.63 -70.56 -15.88
N VAL A 239 117.49 -71.82 -15.45
CA VAL A 239 116.22 -72.39 -14.97
C VAL A 239 115.72 -71.62 -13.74
N SER A 240 116.60 -71.30 -12.79
CA SER A 240 116.25 -70.47 -11.62
C SER A 240 115.80 -69.05 -12.02
N GLY A 241 116.40 -68.46 -13.05
CA GLY A 241 115.98 -67.19 -13.64
C GLY A 241 114.56 -67.27 -14.21
N MET A 242 114.32 -68.19 -15.14
CA MET A 242 112.99 -68.39 -15.75
C MET A 242 111.91 -68.75 -14.71
N GLN A 243 112.27 -69.47 -13.65
CA GLN A 243 111.36 -69.81 -12.56
C GLN A 243 110.99 -68.57 -11.73
N LYS A 244 111.95 -67.68 -11.42
CA LYS A 244 111.67 -66.38 -10.77
C LYS A 244 110.83 -65.46 -11.64
N ASP A 245 111.11 -65.40 -12.95
CA ASP A 245 110.34 -64.59 -13.89
C ASP A 245 108.90 -65.10 -14.02
N LEU A 246 108.70 -66.42 -14.04
CA LEU A 246 107.37 -67.03 -14.01
C LEU A 246 106.62 -66.76 -12.71
N GLU A 247 107.30 -66.79 -11.55
CA GLU A 247 106.71 -66.42 -10.25
C GLU A 247 106.29 -64.92 -10.26
N SER A 248 107.18 -64.03 -10.72
CA SER A 248 106.92 -62.60 -10.88
C SER A 248 105.74 -62.31 -11.81
N GLN A 249 105.64 -63.02 -12.95
CA GLN A 249 104.49 -62.91 -13.85
C GLN A 249 103.20 -63.41 -13.20
N LYS A 250 103.22 -64.53 -12.45
CA LYS A 250 102.04 -64.96 -11.67
C LYS A 250 101.61 -63.88 -10.67
N GLU A 251 102.56 -63.26 -9.97
CA GLU A 251 102.29 -62.16 -9.01
C GLU A 251 101.79 -60.88 -9.67
N GLN A 252 102.18 -60.59 -10.92
CA GLN A 252 101.56 -59.50 -11.70
C GLN A 252 100.13 -59.87 -12.11
N VAL A 253 99.90 -61.09 -12.59
CA VAL A 253 98.56 -61.56 -13.02
C VAL A 253 97.58 -61.62 -11.84
N THR A 254 98.02 -62.01 -10.64
CA THR A 254 97.15 -61.99 -9.45
C THR A 254 96.82 -60.56 -9.01
N ARG A 255 97.79 -59.63 -9.01
CA ARG A 255 97.54 -58.20 -8.73
C ARG A 255 96.58 -57.58 -9.75
N ALA A 256 96.84 -57.72 -11.04
CA ALA A 256 95.98 -57.20 -12.10
C ALA A 256 94.55 -57.79 -12.03
N ARG A 257 94.39 -59.05 -11.61
CA ARG A 257 93.07 -59.66 -11.35
C ARG A 257 92.36 -59.05 -10.14
N GLN A 258 93.08 -58.73 -9.07
CA GLN A 258 92.52 -58.07 -7.89
C GLN A 258 92.08 -56.64 -8.22
N GLU A 259 92.92 -55.88 -8.93
CA GLU A 259 92.62 -54.52 -9.42
C GLU A 259 91.40 -54.51 -10.35
N LEU A 260 91.32 -55.43 -11.32
CA LEU A 260 90.13 -55.65 -12.15
C LEU A 260 88.87 -56.00 -11.32
N GLY A 261 89.04 -56.74 -10.22
CA GLY A 261 87.95 -57.03 -9.27
C GLY A 261 87.42 -55.77 -8.60
N VAL A 262 88.32 -54.95 -8.04
CA VAL A 262 87.98 -53.67 -7.39
C VAL A 262 87.32 -52.71 -8.37
N HIS A 263 87.85 -52.55 -9.58
CA HIS A 263 87.25 -51.69 -10.60
C HIS A 263 85.86 -52.17 -11.06
N ARG A 264 85.63 -53.48 -11.16
CA ARG A 264 84.30 -54.04 -11.43
C ARG A 264 83.30 -53.74 -10.31
N GLU A 265 83.72 -53.88 -9.06
CA GLU A 265 82.86 -53.58 -7.91
C GLU A 265 82.52 -52.08 -7.83
N GLN A 266 83.50 -51.21 -8.08
CA GLN A 266 83.30 -49.76 -8.18
C GLN A 266 82.34 -49.38 -9.32
N ALA A 267 82.48 -50.00 -10.50
CA ALA A 267 81.60 -49.77 -11.64
C ALA A 267 80.14 -50.18 -11.34
N LEU A 268 79.93 -51.32 -10.65
CA LEU A 268 78.59 -51.76 -10.22
C LEU A 268 77.98 -50.81 -9.19
N LYS A 269 78.77 -50.29 -8.23
CA LYS A 269 78.33 -49.28 -7.26
C LYS A 269 77.91 -47.98 -7.95
N ALA A 270 78.74 -47.45 -8.84
CA ALA A 270 78.43 -46.26 -9.63
C ALA A 270 77.17 -46.45 -10.52
N GLN A 271 76.98 -47.65 -11.08
CA GLN A 271 75.78 -47.97 -11.86
C GLN A 271 74.50 -47.98 -11.01
N ALA A 272 74.57 -48.51 -9.78
CA ALA A 272 73.46 -48.50 -8.83
C ALA A 272 73.13 -47.07 -8.35
N GLU A 273 74.14 -46.24 -8.08
CA GLU A 273 73.95 -44.83 -7.73
C GLU A 273 73.31 -44.02 -8.88
N LEU A 274 73.76 -44.23 -10.12
CA LEU A 274 73.14 -43.62 -11.31
C LEU A 274 71.68 -44.07 -11.50
N HIS A 275 71.33 -45.32 -11.16
CA HIS A 275 69.94 -45.78 -11.20
C HIS A 275 69.08 -45.04 -10.15
N SER A 276 69.57 -44.98 -8.92
CA SER A 276 68.90 -44.26 -7.82
C SER A 276 68.68 -42.77 -8.14
N GLN A 277 69.69 -42.11 -8.73
CA GLN A 277 69.59 -40.72 -9.18
C GLN A 277 68.57 -40.56 -10.31
N ARG A 278 68.51 -41.47 -11.30
CA ARG A 278 67.48 -41.44 -12.35
C ARG A 278 66.08 -41.54 -11.76
N GLU A 279 65.83 -42.47 -10.85
CA GLU A 279 64.53 -42.58 -10.20
C GLU A 279 64.17 -41.31 -9.42
N GLN A 280 65.13 -40.69 -8.74
CA GLN A 280 64.90 -39.44 -8.02
C GLN A 280 64.54 -38.28 -8.97
N VAL A 281 65.20 -38.18 -10.12
CA VAL A 281 64.85 -37.22 -11.18
C VAL A 281 63.44 -37.49 -11.70
N THR A 282 63.06 -38.76 -11.96
CA THR A 282 61.71 -39.12 -12.40
C THR A 282 60.65 -38.71 -11.37
N ARG A 283 60.87 -39.00 -10.08
CA ARG A 283 59.95 -38.59 -8.99
C ARG A 283 59.77 -37.07 -8.94
N VAL A 284 60.85 -36.29 -9.06
CA VAL A 284 60.78 -34.82 -9.08
C VAL A 284 60.07 -34.29 -10.34
N GLN A 285 60.22 -34.95 -11.49
CA GLN A 285 59.48 -34.62 -12.71
C GLN A 285 57.97 -34.89 -12.55
N GLU A 286 57.59 -36.01 -11.95
CA GLU A 286 56.19 -36.33 -11.64
C GLU A 286 55.57 -35.32 -10.65
N GLU A 287 56.30 -34.96 -9.60
CA GLU A 287 55.88 -33.92 -8.64
C GLU A 287 55.71 -32.56 -9.31
N MET A 288 56.63 -32.17 -10.20
CA MET A 288 56.56 -30.92 -10.97
C MET A 288 55.32 -30.89 -11.87
N LEU A 289 55.04 -31.98 -12.60
CA LEU A 289 53.84 -32.09 -13.44
C LEU A 289 52.55 -32.08 -12.60
N ALA A 290 52.55 -32.71 -11.42
CA ALA A 290 51.41 -32.68 -10.50
C ALA A 290 51.17 -31.28 -9.91
N LEU A 291 52.24 -30.52 -9.63
CA LEU A 291 52.14 -29.12 -9.20
C LEU A 291 51.68 -28.19 -10.33
N GLN A 292 52.19 -28.36 -11.55
CA GLN A 292 51.75 -27.61 -12.73
C GLN A 292 50.24 -27.81 -12.96
N LYS A 293 49.76 -29.06 -12.93
CA LYS A 293 48.33 -29.35 -13.06
C LYS A 293 47.49 -28.66 -11.98
N LYS A 294 47.93 -28.70 -10.71
CA LYS A 294 47.24 -28.00 -9.60
C LYS A 294 47.21 -26.48 -9.79
N TYR A 295 48.26 -25.90 -10.38
CA TYR A 295 48.30 -24.48 -10.72
C TYR A 295 47.29 -24.16 -11.83
N ASP A 296 47.26 -24.95 -12.91
CA ASP A 296 46.34 -24.77 -14.04
C ASP A 296 44.86 -24.94 -13.62
N ASP A 297 44.57 -25.92 -12.76
CA ASP A 297 43.26 -26.11 -12.12
C ASP A 297 42.88 -24.86 -11.31
N LYS A 298 43.81 -24.29 -10.53
CA LYS A 298 43.56 -23.07 -9.72
C LYS A 298 43.36 -21.81 -10.57
N CYS A 299 44.11 -21.67 -11.66
CA CYS A 299 43.91 -20.60 -12.64
C CYS A 299 42.53 -20.69 -13.32
N SER A 300 42.06 -21.91 -13.57
CA SER A 300 40.73 -22.19 -14.11
C SER A 300 39.61 -21.84 -13.11
N GLU A 301 39.77 -22.20 -11.84
CA GLU A 301 38.86 -21.79 -10.76
C GLU A 301 38.78 -20.26 -10.62
N LEU A 302 39.93 -19.57 -10.56
CA LEU A 302 39.99 -18.11 -10.45
C LEU A 302 39.32 -17.42 -11.64
N SER A 303 39.52 -17.94 -12.86
CA SER A 303 38.88 -17.44 -14.08
C SER A 303 37.36 -17.63 -14.05
N SER A 304 36.87 -18.74 -13.48
CA SER A 304 35.44 -19.02 -13.27
C SER A 304 34.83 -18.07 -12.24
N LEU A 305 35.52 -17.84 -11.11
CA LEU A 305 35.09 -16.89 -10.08
C LEU A 305 35.06 -15.45 -10.60
N LEU A 306 36.07 -15.02 -11.36
CA LEU A 306 36.13 -13.69 -11.97
C LEU A 306 34.97 -13.46 -12.95
N ARG A 307 34.60 -14.48 -13.74
CA ARG A 307 33.43 -14.44 -14.63
C ARG A 307 32.13 -14.29 -13.83
N LYS A 308 31.92 -15.13 -12.82
CA LYS A 308 30.75 -15.06 -11.92
C LYS A 308 30.63 -13.69 -11.24
N TYR A 309 31.74 -13.11 -10.76
CA TYR A 309 31.76 -11.77 -10.19
C TYR A 309 31.36 -10.72 -11.24
N LYS A 310 31.93 -10.76 -12.44
CA LYS A 310 31.59 -9.84 -13.54
C LYS A 310 30.12 -9.92 -13.93
N ASP A 311 29.54 -11.11 -13.96
CA ASP A 311 28.11 -11.29 -14.28
C ASP A 311 27.22 -10.80 -13.13
N LYS A 312 27.60 -11.05 -11.86
CA LYS A 312 26.92 -10.46 -10.69
C LYS A 312 26.99 -8.93 -10.64
N CYS A 313 28.07 -8.32 -11.13
CA CYS A 313 28.15 -6.87 -11.30
C CYS A 313 27.15 -6.36 -12.36
N LYS A 314 26.94 -7.07 -13.47
CA LYS A 314 25.93 -6.69 -14.47
C LYS A 314 24.52 -6.80 -13.90
N GLU A 315 24.17 -7.93 -13.28
CA GLU A 315 22.87 -8.14 -12.61
C GLU A 315 22.58 -7.03 -11.59
N LEU A 316 23.60 -6.57 -10.85
CA LEU A 316 23.48 -5.47 -9.89
C LEU A 316 23.19 -4.12 -10.59
N GLU A 317 23.85 -3.80 -11.70
CA GLU A 317 23.58 -2.57 -12.44
C GLU A 317 22.23 -2.61 -13.16
N GLU A 318 21.83 -3.75 -13.73
CA GLU A 318 20.51 -3.98 -14.31
C GLU A 318 19.42 -3.75 -13.24
N ALA A 319 19.54 -4.39 -12.07
CA ALA A 319 18.60 -4.21 -10.96
C ALA A 319 18.55 -2.76 -10.42
N LYS A 320 19.67 -2.01 -10.47
CA LYS A 320 19.67 -0.57 -10.13
C LYS A 320 18.90 0.26 -11.17
N MET A 321 19.08 -0.04 -12.47
CA MET A 321 18.38 0.63 -13.55
C MET A 321 16.87 0.38 -13.46
N ASP A 322 16.45 -0.86 -13.23
CA ASP A 322 15.05 -1.24 -13.04
C ASP A 322 14.44 -0.53 -11.83
N LEU A 323 15.13 -0.55 -10.67
CA LEU A 323 14.68 0.16 -9.47
C LEU A 323 14.56 1.67 -9.69
N GLN A 324 15.46 2.28 -10.49
CA GLN A 324 15.37 3.68 -10.85
C GLN A 324 14.20 3.98 -11.79
N ALA A 325 13.96 3.12 -12.79
CA ALA A 325 12.83 3.22 -13.69
C ALA A 325 11.49 3.08 -12.93
N GLU A 326 11.38 2.09 -12.04
CA GLU A 326 10.20 1.88 -11.19
C GLU A 326 9.94 3.09 -10.27
N ARG A 327 10.99 3.65 -9.64
CA ARG A 327 10.88 4.87 -8.83
C ARG A 327 10.37 6.07 -9.63
N LEU A 328 10.77 6.22 -10.89
CA LEU A 328 10.29 7.28 -11.78
C LEU A 328 8.83 7.02 -12.19
N SER A 329 8.50 5.79 -12.59
CA SER A 329 7.15 5.37 -12.93
C SER A 329 6.16 5.61 -11.77
N ASN A 330 6.51 5.19 -10.55
CA ASN A 330 5.69 5.37 -9.36
C ASN A 330 5.50 6.86 -9.02
N ARG A 331 6.51 7.72 -9.24
CA ARG A 331 6.36 9.18 -9.09
C ARG A 331 5.38 9.76 -10.12
N HIS A 332 5.45 9.31 -11.37
CA HIS A 332 4.50 9.73 -12.41
C HIS A 332 3.07 9.26 -12.11
N ALA A 333 2.88 8.01 -11.72
CA ALA A 333 1.57 7.46 -11.34
C ALA A 333 0.92 8.26 -10.19
N VAL A 334 1.66 8.52 -9.10
CA VAL A 334 1.18 9.34 -7.98
C VAL A 334 0.88 10.79 -8.40
N CYS A 335 1.63 11.35 -9.36
CA CYS A 335 1.38 12.69 -9.88
C CYS A 335 0.07 12.75 -10.70
N GLU A 336 -0.16 11.79 -11.61
CA GLU A 336 -1.39 11.72 -12.39
C GLU A 336 -2.61 11.37 -11.51
N GLU A 337 -2.48 10.49 -10.51
CA GLU A 337 -3.57 10.24 -9.55
C GLU A 337 -3.96 11.51 -8.78
N ARG A 338 -2.99 12.29 -8.32
CA ARG A 338 -3.24 13.59 -7.65
C ARG A 338 -3.94 14.58 -8.58
N LYS A 339 -3.52 14.64 -9.84
CA LYS A 339 -4.14 15.49 -10.87
C LYS A 339 -5.58 15.08 -11.15
N VAL A 340 -5.85 13.80 -11.42
CA VAL A 340 -7.21 13.27 -11.64
C VAL A 340 -8.10 13.46 -10.40
N SER A 341 -7.54 13.33 -9.20
CA SER A 341 -8.24 13.61 -7.95
C SER A 341 -8.58 15.10 -7.79
N SER A 342 -7.64 15.99 -8.11
CA SER A 342 -7.86 17.44 -8.13
C SER A 342 -8.96 17.81 -9.13
N GLU A 343 -8.87 17.37 -10.38
CA GLU A 343 -9.87 17.62 -11.41
C GLU A 343 -11.27 17.10 -11.02
N ARG A 344 -11.35 15.97 -10.29
CA ARG A 344 -12.61 15.46 -9.74
C ARG A 344 -13.14 16.36 -8.61
N ALA A 345 -12.28 16.81 -7.71
CA ALA A 345 -12.65 17.76 -6.65
C ALA A 345 -13.11 19.10 -7.25
N ASP A 346 -12.47 19.57 -8.30
CA ASP A 346 -12.80 20.81 -9.01
C ASP A 346 -14.19 20.73 -9.65
N ARG A 347 -14.49 19.61 -10.35
CA ARG A 347 -15.84 19.34 -10.88
C ARG A 347 -16.90 19.32 -9.79
N MET A 348 -16.65 18.64 -8.67
CA MET A 348 -17.60 18.60 -7.54
C MET A 348 -17.83 19.99 -6.93
N ARG A 349 -16.82 20.87 -6.86
CA ARG A 349 -17.02 22.26 -6.38
C ARG A 349 -17.92 23.05 -7.33
N VAL A 350 -17.68 22.97 -8.64
CA VAL A 350 -18.53 23.64 -9.65
C VAL A 350 -19.97 23.11 -9.62
N GLU A 351 -20.16 21.81 -9.42
CA GLU A 351 -21.49 21.21 -9.25
C GLU A 351 -22.21 21.73 -7.99
N LEU A 352 -21.51 21.84 -6.85
CA LEU A 352 -22.05 22.42 -5.62
C LEU A 352 -22.42 23.90 -5.79
N GLU A 353 -21.52 24.72 -6.32
CA GLU A 353 -21.78 26.14 -6.63
C GLU A 353 -22.99 26.31 -7.55
N THR A 354 -23.15 25.43 -8.54
CA THR A 354 -24.31 25.41 -9.45
C THR A 354 -25.60 25.06 -8.71
N MET A 355 -25.58 24.11 -7.77
CA MET A 355 -26.76 23.75 -6.98
C MET A 355 -27.12 24.83 -5.96
N ASP A 356 -26.15 25.50 -5.36
CA ASP A 356 -26.37 26.63 -4.44
C ASP A 356 -27.04 27.81 -5.16
N ILE A 357 -26.60 28.16 -6.37
CA ILE A 357 -27.26 29.19 -7.20
C ILE A 357 -28.74 28.83 -7.44
N ARG A 358 -29.02 27.58 -7.84
CA ARG A 358 -30.40 27.09 -8.06
C ARG A 358 -31.24 27.10 -6.78
N LEU A 359 -30.63 26.77 -5.63
CA LEU A 359 -31.29 26.81 -4.34
C LEU A 359 -31.66 28.26 -3.94
N GLU A 360 -30.79 29.23 -4.18
CA GLU A 360 -31.08 30.65 -3.95
C GLU A 360 -32.15 31.20 -4.91
N GLU A 361 -32.20 30.72 -6.16
CA GLU A 361 -33.32 31.03 -7.08
C GLU A 361 -34.66 30.47 -6.56
N GLU A 362 -34.70 29.21 -6.13
CA GLU A 362 -35.92 28.61 -5.56
C GLU A 362 -36.35 29.28 -4.25
N LYS A 363 -35.41 29.69 -3.39
CA LYS A 363 -35.70 30.51 -2.20
C LYS A 363 -36.35 31.84 -2.58
N LYS A 364 -35.85 32.53 -3.61
CA LYS A 364 -36.45 33.79 -4.12
C LYS A 364 -37.87 33.55 -4.66
N ARG A 365 -38.06 32.56 -5.52
CA ARG A 365 -39.39 32.15 -6.05
C ARG A 365 -40.37 31.83 -4.92
N SER A 366 -39.92 31.09 -3.90
CA SER A 366 -40.71 30.75 -2.71
C SER A 366 -41.10 32.00 -1.89
N ALA A 367 -40.18 32.95 -1.71
CA ALA A 367 -40.47 34.21 -1.02
C ALA A 367 -41.46 35.10 -1.80
N GLU A 368 -41.35 35.16 -3.13
CA GLU A 368 -42.30 35.86 -4.02
C GLU A 368 -43.70 35.23 -3.95
N LEU A 369 -43.80 33.90 -4.02
CA LEU A 369 -45.06 33.18 -3.87
C LEU A 369 -45.68 33.40 -2.48
N LEU A 370 -44.86 33.40 -1.41
CA LEU A 370 -45.32 33.69 -0.06
C LEU A 370 -45.87 35.13 0.05
N LEU A 371 -45.26 36.11 -0.62
CA LEU A 371 -45.79 37.48 -0.68
C LEU A 371 -47.17 37.51 -1.37
N GLN A 372 -47.33 36.82 -2.49
CA GLN A 372 -48.61 36.72 -3.21
C GLN A 372 -49.70 36.06 -2.35
N VAL A 373 -49.39 34.95 -1.67
CA VAL A 373 -50.32 34.27 -0.74
C VAL A 373 -50.75 35.21 0.38
N ASN A 374 -49.82 35.96 0.97
CA ASN A 374 -50.14 36.96 2.00
C ASN A 374 -51.04 38.10 1.47
N MET A 375 -50.83 38.57 0.24
CA MET A 375 -51.70 39.57 -0.39
C MET A 375 -53.11 39.03 -0.62
N LEU A 376 -53.25 37.81 -1.14
CA LEU A 376 -54.54 37.15 -1.33
C LEU A 376 -55.26 36.93 0.01
N GLN A 377 -54.55 36.48 1.05
CA GLN A 377 -55.12 36.30 2.39
C GLN A 377 -55.65 37.62 2.96
N LYS A 378 -54.91 38.73 2.82
CA LYS A 378 -55.39 40.07 3.22
C LYS A 378 -56.61 40.52 2.42
N SER A 379 -56.62 40.29 1.11
CA SER A 379 -57.76 40.63 0.24
C SER A 379 -59.03 39.86 0.65
N VAL A 380 -58.93 38.55 0.91
CA VAL A 380 -60.05 37.72 1.38
C VAL A 380 -60.56 38.16 2.76
N LEU A 381 -59.69 38.60 3.67
CA LEU A 381 -60.10 39.15 4.96
C LEU A 381 -60.87 40.47 4.79
N SER A 382 -60.37 41.38 3.97
CA SER A 382 -61.05 42.65 3.64
C SER A 382 -62.39 42.41 2.94
N GLN A 383 -62.47 41.46 2.01
CA GLN A 383 -63.73 41.09 1.36
C GLN A 383 -64.77 40.54 2.37
N LYS A 384 -64.33 39.77 3.38
CA LYS A 384 -65.19 39.30 4.48
C LYS A 384 -65.61 40.41 5.45
N GLU A 385 -64.85 41.50 5.56
CA GLU A 385 -65.28 42.71 6.29
C GLU A 385 -66.34 43.47 5.51
N GLU A 386 -66.14 43.64 4.21
CA GLU A 386 -67.10 44.32 3.35
C GLU A 386 -68.43 43.55 3.23
N GLN A 387 -68.38 42.22 3.09
CA GLN A 387 -69.58 41.36 3.15
C GLN A 387 -70.34 41.52 4.48
N ARG A 388 -69.64 41.69 5.61
CA ARG A 388 -70.28 41.95 6.91
C ARG A 388 -70.94 43.33 6.97
N ARG A 389 -70.34 44.36 6.36
CA ARG A 389 -70.93 45.70 6.25
C ARG A 389 -72.16 45.70 5.36
N ILE A 390 -72.11 45.05 4.19
CA ILE A 390 -73.25 44.90 3.28
C ILE A 390 -74.41 44.20 4.00
N ALA A 391 -74.16 43.07 4.66
CA ALA A 391 -75.21 42.35 5.40
C ALA A 391 -75.83 43.19 6.54
N ALA A 392 -75.04 44.04 7.21
CA ALA A 392 -75.55 44.96 8.23
C ALA A 392 -76.42 46.09 7.62
N LEU A 393 -76.02 46.64 6.47
CA LEU A 393 -76.82 47.63 5.74
C LEU A 393 -78.10 47.03 5.17
N GLU A 394 -78.07 45.80 4.66
CA GLU A 394 -79.26 45.06 4.22
C GLU A 394 -80.24 44.84 5.38
N GLN A 395 -79.76 44.47 6.57
CA GLN A 395 -80.60 44.37 7.77
C GLN A 395 -81.18 45.73 8.16
N GLN A 396 -80.40 46.81 8.11
CA GLN A 396 -80.88 48.17 8.40
C GLN A 396 -81.97 48.62 7.41
N ILE A 397 -81.80 48.33 6.12
CA ILE A 397 -82.80 48.62 5.08
C ILE A 397 -84.07 47.80 5.32
N GLN A 398 -83.97 46.52 5.67
CA GLN A 398 -85.13 45.68 5.98
C GLN A 398 -85.90 46.17 7.22
N LEU A 399 -85.19 46.59 8.28
CA LEU A 399 -85.81 47.19 9.47
C LEU A 399 -86.52 48.50 9.12
N SER A 400 -85.85 49.42 8.41
CA SER A 400 -86.45 50.70 7.99
C SER A 400 -87.67 50.51 7.08
N ALA A 401 -87.64 49.54 6.16
CA ALA A 401 -88.78 49.21 5.30
C ALA A 401 -89.96 48.63 6.11
N LYS A 402 -89.68 47.83 7.14
CA LYS A 402 -90.70 47.31 8.06
C LYS A 402 -91.32 48.42 8.90
N ASP A 403 -90.51 49.32 9.44
CA ASP A 403 -90.99 50.46 10.22
C ASP A 403 -91.83 51.41 9.37
N PHE A 404 -91.46 51.64 8.11
CA PHE A 404 -92.27 52.40 7.15
C PHE A 404 -93.63 51.76 6.86
N GLU A 405 -93.70 50.43 6.68
CA GLU A 405 -94.99 49.74 6.53
C GLU A 405 -95.83 49.77 7.82
N ASN A 406 -95.22 49.72 9.00
CA ASN A 406 -95.92 49.93 10.28
C ASN A 406 -96.51 51.35 10.34
N GLU A 407 -95.72 52.40 10.09
CA GLU A 407 -96.19 53.79 10.06
C GLU A 407 -97.32 54.02 9.04
N LYS A 408 -97.29 53.30 7.92
CA LYS A 408 -98.33 53.34 6.88
C LYS A 408 -99.62 52.68 7.36
N ILE A 409 -99.54 51.55 8.08
CA ILE A 409 -100.70 50.92 8.73
C ILE A 409 -101.28 51.84 9.81
N ASP A 410 -100.44 52.43 10.67
CA ASP A 410 -100.86 53.37 11.70
C ASP A 410 -101.52 54.61 11.09
N ARG A 411 -100.95 55.16 10.01
CA ARG A 411 -101.54 56.27 9.25
C ARG A 411 -102.89 55.92 8.65
N GLN A 412 -103.06 54.71 8.09
CA GLN A 412 -104.36 54.23 7.60
C GLN A 412 -105.37 54.05 8.74
N SER A 413 -104.94 53.53 9.88
CA SER A 413 -105.76 53.40 11.10
C SER A 413 -106.23 54.78 11.58
N MET A 414 -105.33 55.75 11.69
CA MET A 414 -105.65 57.13 12.08
C MET A 414 -106.55 57.84 11.05
N GLN A 415 -106.35 57.61 9.75
CA GLN A 415 -107.26 58.10 8.70
C GLN A 415 -108.65 57.48 8.82
N HIS A 416 -108.76 56.19 9.17
CA HIS A 416 -110.04 55.52 9.40
C HIS A 416 -110.74 56.07 10.66
N GLN A 417 -110.00 56.26 11.75
CA GLN A 417 -110.52 56.92 12.97
C GLN A 417 -111.00 58.34 12.67
N LEU A 418 -110.25 59.13 11.91
CA LEU A 418 -110.65 60.47 11.46
C LEU A 418 -111.95 60.43 10.64
N HIS A 419 -112.07 59.50 9.67
CA HIS A 419 -113.31 59.32 8.91
C HIS A 419 -114.50 58.93 9.80
N LYS A 420 -114.28 58.10 10.83
CA LYS A 420 -115.30 57.74 11.81
C LYS A 420 -115.73 58.96 12.62
N VAL A 421 -114.79 59.75 13.14
CA VAL A 421 -115.08 61.02 13.85
C VAL A 421 -115.83 62.00 12.95
N LEU A 422 -115.39 62.21 11.70
CA LEU A 422 -116.07 63.07 10.72
C LEU A 422 -117.49 62.58 10.39
N LYS A 423 -117.72 61.26 10.39
CA LYS A 423 -119.06 60.67 10.19
C LYS A 423 -119.97 60.87 11.40
N GLU A 424 -119.45 60.72 12.62
CA GLU A 424 -120.21 61.04 13.83
C GLU A 424 -120.45 62.55 13.99
N LEU A 425 -119.49 63.41 13.63
CA LEU A 425 -119.69 64.86 13.55
C LEU A 425 -120.75 65.23 12.50
N ARG A 426 -120.79 64.55 11.35
CA ARG A 426 -121.85 64.75 10.35
C ARG A 426 -123.21 64.30 10.88
N LYS A 427 -123.30 63.14 11.53
CA LYS A 427 -124.54 62.71 12.22
C LYS A 427 -124.97 63.69 13.31
N ALA A 428 -124.03 64.21 14.11
CA ALA A 428 -124.32 65.22 15.13
C ALA A 428 -124.83 66.51 14.47
N ARG A 429 -124.23 66.95 13.37
CA ARG A 429 -124.72 68.06 12.55
C ARG A 429 -126.09 67.79 11.92
N ASP A 430 -126.36 66.57 11.46
CA ASP A 430 -127.67 66.16 10.94
C ASP A 430 -128.73 66.05 12.06
N GLN A 431 -128.33 65.72 13.28
CA GLN A 431 -129.18 65.77 14.48
C GLN A 431 -129.47 67.21 14.89
N ILE A 432 -128.47 68.11 14.83
CA ILE A 432 -128.66 69.56 15.00
C ILE A 432 -129.62 70.08 13.92
N ALA A 433 -129.41 69.77 12.64
CA ALA A 433 -130.30 70.16 11.55
C ALA A 433 -131.73 69.59 11.70
N LYS A 434 -131.89 68.39 12.27
CA LYS A 434 -133.20 67.83 12.62
C LYS A 434 -133.87 68.56 13.78
N LEU A 435 -133.11 68.92 14.81
CA LEU A 435 -133.59 69.74 15.93
C LEU A 435 -133.95 71.17 15.48
N GLU A 436 -133.20 71.73 14.53
CA GLU A 436 -133.52 73.00 13.85
C GLU A 436 -134.77 72.86 12.97
N SER A 437 -134.96 71.75 12.26
CA SER A 437 -136.15 71.53 11.42
C SER A 437 -137.47 71.34 12.20
N ALA A 438 -137.39 71.08 13.51
CA ALA A 438 -138.55 70.89 14.38
C ALA A 438 -139.10 72.20 14.98
N LYS A 439 -138.53 73.36 14.65
CA LYS A 439 -139.10 74.69 14.94
C LYS A 439 -138.83 75.69 13.81
N GLN A 440 -139.89 76.36 13.37
CA GLN A 440 -139.87 77.53 12.47
C GLN A 440 -140.72 78.63 13.12
N PRO A 441 -140.51 79.92 12.79
CA PRO A 441 -139.27 80.62 12.41
C PRO A 441 -138.87 81.67 13.48
N ASN A 442 -137.64 82.19 13.47
CA ASN A 442 -137.44 83.60 13.81
C ASN A 442 -136.13 84.21 13.29
N ALA A 443 -136.27 85.47 12.86
CA ALA A 443 -135.35 86.22 12.03
C ALA A 443 -134.28 87.03 12.79
N ARG A 444 -133.23 87.47 12.04
CA ARG A 444 -132.24 88.54 12.34
C ARG A 444 -131.24 88.19 13.47
N PHE A 445 -129.93 88.38 13.31
CA PHE A 445 -129.27 89.63 12.92
C PHE A 445 -127.85 89.42 12.29
N SER A 446 -127.49 90.34 11.39
CA SER A 446 -126.15 90.90 11.12
C SER A 446 -124.94 90.06 10.66
N GLU A 447 -124.53 90.34 9.42
CA GLU A 447 -123.13 90.53 8.93
C GLU A 447 -122.26 91.46 9.85
N PRO A 448 -120.92 91.66 9.64
CA PRO A 448 -120.13 91.47 8.41
C PRO A 448 -118.69 90.92 8.51
N SER A 449 -118.08 90.68 7.33
CA SER A 449 -116.73 91.09 6.85
C SER A 449 -115.67 91.54 7.89
N SER A 450 -114.37 91.20 7.79
CA SER A 450 -113.52 91.62 6.65
C SER A 450 -112.02 91.22 6.78
N TYR A 451 -111.36 91.17 5.62
CA TYR A 451 -109.96 91.56 5.28
C TYR A 451 -108.70 91.08 6.04
N ASN A 452 -107.68 90.81 5.21
CA ASN A 452 -106.25 90.66 5.56
C ASN A 452 -105.63 91.96 6.11
N SER A 453 -104.57 91.86 6.93
CA SER A 453 -103.36 92.70 6.76
C SER A 453 -102.12 92.23 7.57
N LEU A 454 -100.99 92.12 6.86
CA LEU A 454 -99.58 92.45 7.18
C LEU A 454 -98.88 92.20 8.55
N GLU A 455 -97.64 91.71 8.44
CA GLU A 455 -96.35 92.21 9.01
C GLU A 455 -96.37 93.15 10.24
N PHE A 456 -95.47 93.05 11.25
CA PHE A 456 -94.00 93.08 11.16
C PHE A 456 -93.31 92.79 12.54
N GLU A 457 -91.97 92.77 12.54
CA GLU A 457 -90.98 92.86 13.65
C GLU A 457 -91.26 92.54 15.16
N ARG A 458 -90.51 91.54 15.65
CA ARG A 458 -89.31 91.63 16.53
C ARG A 458 -89.39 92.27 17.95
N LEU A 459 -88.75 91.55 18.89
CA LEU A 459 -88.13 91.90 20.21
C LEU A 459 -88.88 91.32 21.43
N THR A 460 -88.40 90.28 22.13
CA THR A 460 -87.21 90.11 23.01
C THR A 460 -87.59 90.26 24.49
N ILE A 461 -87.00 89.41 25.37
CA ILE A 461 -86.73 89.51 26.84
C ILE A 461 -86.94 88.11 27.46
N GLU A 462 -86.02 87.50 28.23
CA GLU A 462 -84.59 87.76 28.50
C GLU A 462 -83.89 86.45 28.91
N ASN A 463 -82.57 86.37 28.69
CA ASN A 463 -81.69 85.41 29.37
C ASN A 463 -81.35 85.94 30.78
N PRO A 464 -80.88 85.09 31.70
CA PRO A 464 -79.58 85.44 32.29
C PRO A 464 -78.53 84.32 32.34
N LEU A 465 -77.32 84.71 31.89
CA LEU A 465 -76.03 84.43 32.53
C LEU A 465 -75.45 83.00 32.50
N GLY A 466 -74.43 82.82 31.65
CA GLY A 466 -73.27 81.96 31.96
C GLY A 466 -72.39 82.57 33.07
N PRO A 467 -71.22 81.99 33.39
CA PRO A 467 -70.06 82.00 32.47
C PRO A 467 -69.27 80.65 32.55
N THR A 468 -68.10 80.37 31.96
CA THR A 468 -66.99 81.11 31.33
C THR A 468 -66.34 80.21 30.25
N SER A 469 -65.79 80.78 29.16
CA SER A 469 -64.80 80.06 28.32
C SER A 469 -63.50 79.85 29.11
N PRO A 470 -62.72 78.78 28.87
CA PRO A 470 -61.74 78.86 27.77
C PRO A 470 -61.35 77.54 27.07
N SER A 471 -60.78 77.72 25.86
CA SER A 471 -59.71 76.90 25.28
C SER A 471 -59.95 75.46 24.80
N LYS A 472 -59.44 75.23 23.57
CA LYS A 472 -59.00 73.95 22.98
C LYS A 472 -60.07 72.87 22.79
N VAL A 473 -60.62 72.84 21.57
CA VAL A 473 -61.01 71.57 20.95
C VAL A 473 -59.73 70.74 20.78
N THR A 474 -59.64 69.63 21.51
CA THR A 474 -58.51 68.70 21.42
C THR A 474 -58.54 68.00 20.07
N ASN A 475 -57.75 68.50 19.11
CA ASN A 475 -57.42 67.74 17.92
C ASN A 475 -56.65 66.49 18.35
N LEU A 476 -57.15 65.30 18.01
CA LEU A 476 -56.58 63.98 18.32
C LEU A 476 -55.24 63.67 17.61
N LEU A 477 -54.47 64.71 17.25
CA LEU A 477 -53.15 64.64 16.62
C LEU A 477 -52.06 65.30 17.46
N ASP A 478 -52.41 66.05 18.53
CA ASP A 478 -51.44 66.84 19.33
C ASP A 478 -50.68 66.02 20.39
N GLU A 479 -50.98 64.72 20.54
CA GLU A 479 -50.23 63.77 21.41
C GLU A 479 -49.13 63.01 20.65
N SER A 480 -48.98 63.26 19.35
CA SER A 480 -47.93 62.64 18.52
C SER A 480 -46.87 63.67 18.12
N PHE A 481 -45.61 63.31 18.34
CA PHE A 481 -44.45 64.10 17.95
C PHE A 481 -43.74 63.46 16.76
N LEU A 482 -43.34 64.27 15.80
CA LEU A 482 -42.49 63.90 14.68
C LEU A 482 -41.10 64.47 14.91
N GLU A 483 -40.07 63.62 14.82
CA GLU A 483 -38.68 64.02 15.01
C GLU A 483 -37.99 64.30 13.67
N CYS A 484 -37.15 65.32 13.61
CA CYS A 484 -36.25 65.52 12.48
C CYS A 484 -35.20 64.37 12.43
N PRO A 485 -35.05 63.62 11.32
CA PRO A 485 -34.19 62.45 11.28
C PRO A 485 -32.68 62.73 11.40
N LYS A 486 -32.22 63.99 11.24
CA LYS A 486 -30.81 64.38 11.42
C LYS A 486 -30.49 64.82 12.86
N CYS A 487 -31.32 65.66 13.47
CA CYS A 487 -31.04 66.29 14.77
C CYS A 487 -31.96 65.83 15.92
N ARG A 488 -33.00 65.04 15.63
CA ARG A 488 -34.05 64.57 16.56
C ARG A 488 -34.81 65.66 17.32
N ALA A 489 -34.84 66.88 16.79
CA ALA A 489 -35.71 67.93 17.32
C ALA A 489 -37.19 67.48 17.18
N PRO A 490 -37.97 67.45 18.28
CA PRO A 490 -39.36 67.00 18.25
C PRO A 490 -40.33 68.14 17.89
N TYR A 491 -41.25 67.87 16.97
CA TYR A 491 -42.29 68.81 16.53
C TYR A 491 -43.68 68.18 16.69
N PRO A 492 -44.69 68.90 17.20
CA PRO A 492 -46.07 68.40 17.23
C PRO A 492 -46.58 68.11 15.81
N THR A 493 -47.32 67.00 15.61
CA THR A 493 -47.89 66.65 14.29
C THR A 493 -48.84 67.73 13.74
N SER A 494 -49.50 68.50 14.63
CA SER A 494 -50.29 69.69 14.29
C SER A 494 -49.48 70.79 13.56
N ARG A 495 -48.15 70.76 13.65
CA ARG A 495 -47.21 71.71 13.04
C ARG A 495 -46.25 71.06 12.03
N HIS A 496 -46.64 69.97 11.38
CA HIS A 496 -45.81 69.27 10.37
C HIS A 496 -45.18 70.19 9.30
N ARG A 497 -45.83 71.33 8.97
CA ARG A 497 -45.31 72.30 7.99
C ARG A 497 -44.07 73.06 8.49
N GLU A 498 -43.95 73.29 9.80
CA GLU A 498 -42.76 73.87 10.43
C GLU A 498 -41.60 72.86 10.45
N LEU A 499 -41.91 71.57 10.69
CA LEU A 499 -40.92 70.48 10.60
C LEU A 499 -40.35 70.33 9.19
N LEU A 500 -41.17 70.43 8.14
CA LEU A 500 -40.66 70.36 6.76
C LEU A 500 -39.68 71.50 6.46
N THR A 501 -40.01 72.74 6.81
CA THR A 501 -39.08 73.87 6.68
C THR A 501 -37.82 73.70 7.54
N HIS A 502 -37.92 73.05 8.71
CA HIS A 502 -36.74 72.71 9.52
C HIS A 502 -35.89 71.64 8.84
N ILE A 503 -36.48 70.61 8.24
CA ILE A 503 -35.76 69.54 7.52
C ILE A 503 -35.00 70.12 6.32
N ASP A 504 -35.59 71.04 5.55
CA ASP A 504 -34.93 71.69 4.42
C ASP A 504 -33.66 72.45 4.84
N TYR A 505 -33.70 73.19 5.96
CA TYR A 505 -32.52 73.84 6.53
C TYR A 505 -31.57 72.90 7.27
N CYS A 506 -32.08 71.79 7.82
CA CYS A 506 -31.27 70.86 8.59
C CYS A 506 -30.50 69.90 7.68
N PHE A 507 -31.02 69.53 6.51
CA PHE A 507 -30.35 68.64 5.54
C PHE A 507 -29.52 69.35 4.47
N ALA A 508 -29.65 70.68 4.34
CA ALA A 508 -28.57 71.51 3.84
C ALA A 508 -27.28 71.37 4.71
#